data_AF-A0A963K1X4-F1
#
_entry.id   AF-A0A963K1X4-F1
#
_cell.length_a   1.000
_cell.length_b   1.000
_cell.length_c   1.000
_cell.angle_alpha   90.00
_cell.angle_beta   90.00
_cell.angle_gamma   90.00
#
_symmetry.space_group_name_H-M   'P 1'
#
loop_
_entity.id
_entity.type
_entity.pdbx_description
1 polymer ?
#
loop_
_entity_poly.entity_id
_entity_poly.type
_entity_poly.pdbx_seq_one_letter_code
_entity_poly.pdbx_strand_id
1 'polypeptide(L)'
;EVAASGKVRGAVNISRGMIEFRADPASPCRDERLSPEKTVIVYGASGGRSTLVGKTLQELGYQDVSDLGAFKGWVESGGEVE
;
A
#
# COMPACT_ATOMS: atom_id res chain seq x y z
N GLU A 1 10.58 6.93 -7.33
CA GLU A 1 10.56 6.78 -5.86
C GLU A 1 11.18 5.45 -5.48
N VAL A 2 10.46 4.33 -5.57
CA VAL A 2 10.97 2.99 -5.18
C VAL A 2 12.33 2.64 -5.82
N ALA A 3 12.53 2.90 -7.12
CA ALA A 3 13.82 2.61 -7.78
C ALA A 3 15.02 3.40 -7.21
N ALA A 4 14.79 4.52 -6.53
CA ALA A 4 15.83 5.37 -5.95
C ALA A 4 15.97 5.19 -4.43
N SER A 5 14.86 4.97 -3.72
CA SER A 5 14.82 4.87 -2.25
C SER A 5 14.78 3.44 -1.71
N GLY A 6 14.55 2.44 -2.56
CA GLY A 6 14.08 1.13 -2.15
C GLY A 6 12.62 1.15 -1.68
N LYS A 7 12.17 0.02 -1.17
CA LYS A 7 10.84 -0.21 -0.57
C LYS A 7 10.99 -1.02 0.71
N VAL A 8 9.96 -1.01 1.57
CA VAL A 8 9.90 -1.95 2.70
C VAL A 8 10.07 -3.39 2.19
N ARG A 9 10.92 -4.20 2.86
CA ARG A 9 11.19 -5.59 2.45
C ARG A 9 9.88 -6.36 2.24
N GLY A 10 9.73 -7.01 1.08
CA GLY A 10 8.54 -7.79 0.76
C GLY A 10 7.30 -6.97 0.39
N ALA A 11 7.37 -5.63 0.39
CA ALA A 11 6.25 -4.80 -0.02
C ALA A 11 5.97 -4.94 -1.52
N VAL A 12 4.68 -4.82 -1.85
CA VAL A 12 4.19 -4.77 -3.22
C VAL A 12 4.11 -3.30 -3.65
N ASN A 13 4.79 -2.97 -4.75
CA ASN A 13 4.71 -1.62 -5.32
C ASN A 13 3.52 -1.52 -6.28
N ILE A 14 2.47 -0.81 -5.86
CA ILE A 14 1.30 -0.49 -6.68
C ILE A 14 1.18 1.04 -6.75
N SER A 15 1.09 1.59 -7.95
CA SER A 15 0.90 3.03 -8.12
C SER A 15 -0.50 3.45 -7.66
N ARG A 16 -0.63 4.65 -7.06
CA ARG A 16 -1.93 5.14 -6.58
C ARG A 16 -3.02 5.07 -7.65
N GLY A 17 -2.72 5.47 -8.89
CA GLY A 17 -3.72 5.48 -9.97
C GLY A 17 -4.19 4.10 -10.45
N MET A 18 -3.63 3.02 -9.91
CA MET A 18 -4.01 1.65 -10.25
C MET A 18 -4.70 0.93 -9.09
N ILE A 19 -4.79 1.53 -7.89
CA ILE A 19 -5.25 0.80 -6.70
C ILE A 19 -6.67 0.29 -6.86
N GLU A 20 -7.57 1.09 -7.43
CA GLU A 20 -8.97 0.70 -7.65
C GLU A 20 -9.03 -0.58 -8.51
N PHE A 21 -8.27 -0.61 -9.61
CA PHE A 21 -8.23 -1.75 -10.52
C PHE A 21 -7.50 -2.96 -9.94
N ARG A 22 -6.52 -2.77 -9.04
CA ARG A 22 -5.77 -3.88 -8.43
C ARG A 22 -6.45 -4.45 -7.20
N ALA A 23 -7.19 -3.63 -6.45
CA ALA A 23 -7.76 -4.00 -5.16
C ALA A 23 -9.21 -4.49 -5.26
N ASP A 24 -9.97 -4.07 -6.27
CA ASP A 24 -11.36 -4.50 -6.46
C ASP A 24 -11.41 -6.00 -6.83
N PRO A 25 -12.08 -6.86 -6.03
CA PRO A 25 -12.24 -8.28 -6.32
C PRO A 25 -12.95 -8.57 -7.64
N ALA A 26 -13.79 -7.65 -8.14
CA ALA A 26 -14.52 -7.78 -9.39
C ALA A 26 -13.71 -7.30 -10.61
N SER A 27 -12.56 -6.66 -10.40
CA SER A 27 -11.72 -6.15 -11.49
C SER A 27 -10.97 -7.29 -12.21
N PRO A 28 -10.92 -7.28 -13.56
CA PRO A 28 -10.13 -8.24 -14.33
C PRO A 28 -8.61 -8.03 -14.14
N CYS A 29 -8.19 -6.86 -13.64
CA CYS A 29 -6.79 -6.51 -13.39
C CYS A 29 -6.37 -6.72 -11.93
N ARG A 30 -7.23 -7.37 -11.13
CA ARG A 30 -7.02 -7.61 -9.70
C ARG A 30 -5.63 -8.21 -9.44
N ASP A 31 -4.98 -7.71 -8.39
CA ASP A 31 -3.78 -8.32 -7.84
C ASP A 31 -4.17 -9.38 -6.80
N GLU A 32 -3.84 -10.64 -7.04
CA GLU A 32 -4.18 -11.76 -6.14
C GLU A 32 -3.55 -11.64 -4.74
N ARG A 33 -2.49 -10.83 -4.61
CA ARG A 33 -1.87 -10.57 -3.31
C ARG A 33 -2.79 -9.73 -2.42
N LEU A 34 -3.65 -8.92 -3.03
CA LEU A 34 -4.66 -8.10 -2.35
C LEU A 34 -5.96 -8.89 -2.14
N SER A 35 -6.40 -8.92 -0.89
CA SER A 35 -7.64 -9.56 -0.47
C SER A 35 -8.28 -8.74 0.66
N PRO A 36 -9.59 -8.47 0.63
CA PRO A 36 -10.30 -7.78 1.70
C PRO A 36 -10.19 -8.44 3.09
N GLU A 37 -9.90 -9.75 3.11
CA GLU A 37 -9.73 -10.57 4.33
C GLU A 37 -8.34 -10.42 4.98
N LYS A 38 -7.37 -9.78 4.31
CA LYS A 38 -6.02 -9.61 4.83
C LYS A 38 -5.87 -8.24 5.47
N THR A 39 -5.03 -8.17 6.51
CA THR A 39 -4.47 -6.90 6.98
C THR A 39 -3.64 -6.25 5.88
N VAL A 40 -3.98 -5.02 5.50
CA VAL A 40 -3.26 -4.24 4.50
C VAL A 40 -2.60 -3.04 5.16
N ILE A 41 -1.28 -2.94 5.02
CA ILE A 41 -0.53 -1.77 5.46
C ILE A 41 -0.12 -0.98 4.22
N VAL A 42 -0.53 0.29 4.16
CA VAL A 42 -0.18 1.22 3.09
C VAL A 42 0.87 2.20 3.58
N TYR A 43 1.75 2.64 2.69
CA TYR A 43 2.73 3.69 2.97
C TYR A 43 3.09 4.42 1.69
N GLY A 44 3.60 5.64 1.83
CA GLY A 44 4.03 6.46 0.70
C GLY A 44 5.35 7.15 0.99
N ALA A 45 5.84 7.95 0.05
CA ALA A 45 7.06 8.73 0.28
C ALA A 45 6.90 9.74 1.43
N SER A 46 5.75 10.41 1.48
CA SER A 46 5.40 11.46 2.46
C SER A 46 4.12 11.19 3.26
N GLY A 47 3.50 10.02 3.10
CA GLY A 47 2.25 9.64 3.78
C GLY A 47 0.95 10.13 3.11
N GLY A 48 0.92 11.33 2.52
CA GLY A 48 -0.36 11.89 2.02
C GLY A 48 -1.08 11.04 0.96
N ARG A 49 -0.33 10.42 0.04
CA ARG A 49 -0.91 9.53 -0.99
C ARG A 49 -1.36 8.19 -0.40
N SER A 50 -0.66 7.65 0.59
CA SER A 50 -1.01 6.35 1.19
C SER A 50 -2.28 6.45 2.02
N THR A 51 -2.53 7.57 2.68
CA THR A 51 -3.80 7.81 3.38
C THR A 51 -4.99 7.71 2.42
N LEU A 52 -4.88 8.25 1.20
CA LEU A 52 -5.92 8.15 0.19
C LEU A 52 -6.09 6.71 -0.35
N VAL A 53 -4.99 5.96 -0.50
CA VAL A 53 -5.05 4.52 -0.81
C VAL A 53 -5.83 3.80 0.29
N GLY A 54 -5.52 4.06 1.55
CA GLY A 54 -6.16 3.41 2.70
C GLY A 54 -7.68 3.63 2.70
N LYS A 55 -8.11 4.88 2.48
CA LYS A 55 -9.54 5.22 2.34
C LYS A 55 -10.20 4.45 1.19
N THR A 56 -9.58 4.42 0.01
CA THR A 56 -10.11 3.68 -1.15
C THR A 56 -10.23 2.18 -0.87
N LEU A 57 -9.28 1.57 -0.16
CA LEU A 57 -9.37 0.17 0.23
C LEU A 57 -10.54 -0.09 1.18
N GLN A 58 -10.76 0.79 2.16
CA GLN A 58 -11.92 0.69 3.05
C GLN A 58 -13.25 0.80 2.28
N GLU A 59 -13.34 1.71 1.31
CA GLU A 59 -14.52 1.85 0.44
C GLU A 59 -14.76 0.59 -0.42
N LEU A 60 -13.70 -0.14 -0.78
CA LEU A 60 -13.76 -1.43 -1.48
C LEU A 60 -14.00 -2.63 -0.54
N GLY A 61 -14.22 -2.40 0.75
CA GLY A 61 -14.59 -3.43 1.72
C GLY A 61 -13.43 -4.10 2.44
N TYR A 62 -12.20 -3.59 2.33
CA TYR A 62 -11.08 -4.07 3.15
C TYR A 62 -11.32 -3.67 4.61
N GLN A 63 -11.37 -4.66 5.49
CA GLN A 63 -11.76 -4.45 6.90
C GLN A 63 -10.59 -3.96 7.76
N ASP A 64 -9.38 -4.41 7.45
CA ASP A 64 -8.19 -4.12 8.24
C ASP A 64 -7.14 -3.40 7.38
N VAL A 65 -7.17 -2.07 7.44
CA VAL A 65 -6.28 -1.20 6.67
C VAL A 65 -5.61 -0.20 7.60
N SER A 66 -4.28 -0.18 7.59
CA SER A 66 -3.46 0.73 8.39
C SER A 66 -2.52 1.54 7.49
N ASP A 67 -2.31 2.81 7.81
CA ASP A 67 -1.33 3.68 7.12
C ASP A 67 -0.08 3.84 7.98
N LEU A 68 1.05 3.34 7.48
CA LEU A 68 2.37 3.51 8.09
C LEU A 68 2.93 4.93 7.86
N GLY A 69 2.31 5.71 6.96
CA GLY A 69 2.72 7.07 6.66
C GLY A 69 3.93 7.12 5.73
N ALA A 70 4.94 7.90 6.11
CA ALA A 70 6.11 8.17 5.28
C ALA A 70 7.17 7.06 5.39
N PHE A 71 7.66 6.59 4.25
CA PHE A 71 8.74 5.59 4.15
C PHE A 71 9.98 5.98 4.97
N LYS A 72 10.31 7.28 5.04
CA LYS A 72 11.43 7.78 5.83
C LYS A 72 11.34 7.35 7.30
N GLY A 73 10.16 7.38 7.91
CA GLY A 73 9.97 6.99 9.31
C GLY A 73 10.25 5.50 9.56
N TRP A 74 9.95 4.64 8.57
CA TRP A 74 10.30 3.22 8.63
C TRP A 74 11.81 3.00 8.65
N VAL A 75 12.53 3.67 7.74
CA VAL A 75 13.99 3.56 7.63
C VAL A 75 14.67 4.09 8.88
N GLU A 76 14.23 5.25 9.40
CA GLU A 76 14.78 5.85 10.62
C GLU A 76 14.54 4.98 11.87
N SER A 77 13.49 4.14 11.85
CA SER A 77 13.21 3.17 12.90
C SER A 77 14.02 1.86 12.77
N GLY A 78 14.93 1.77 11.81
CA GLY A 78 15.74 0.57 11.56
C GLY A 78 15.00 -0.55 10.83
N GLY A 79 13.88 -0.24 10.17
CA GLY A 79 13.09 -1.20 9.41
C GLY A 79 13.84 -1.73 8.17
N GLU A 80 13.52 -2.97 7.77
CA GLU A 80 14.16 -3.60 6.62
C GLU A 80 13.69 -3.03 5.28
N VAL A 81 14.63 -2.85 4.35
CA VAL A 81 14.43 -2.30 3.01
C VAL A 81 14.97 -3.26 1.94
N GLU A 82 14.32 -3.30 0.79
CA GLU A 82 14.71 -3.99 -0.44
C GLU A 82 14.90 -2.99 -1.59
#